data_AF-R9IFW1-F1
#
_entry.id   AF-R9IFW1-F1
#
_cell.length_a   1.000
_cell.length_b   1.000
_cell.length_c   1.000
_cell.angle_alpha   90.00
_cell.angle_beta   90.00
_cell.angle_gamma   90.00
#
_symmetry.space_group_name_H-M   'P 1'
#
loop_
_entity.id
_entity.type
_entity.pdbx_description
1 polymer ?
#
loop_
_entity_poly.entity_id
_entity_poly.type
_entity_poly.pdbx_seq_one_letter_code
_entity_poly.pdbx_strand_id
1 'polypeptide(L)'
;MSKRKYINALAKHFCNSLHIASHDLKKCIWLWVIYIKHIIIQKKYEPKEPFFKSFKDNNQYTQICYNTELKLTDNSYDLIFFEWAKKISRQPLLFFQRFPDKEYNYNFSGQEAFLSKLPKLKVTSIKPSTFFEGITFNNVIFESICLEKICFHNCIFRNCDFSNIISCKTPSLFIVPDFKQGFSACDFYNCHFKKCNLDNIFFSIGSLSHTIFDSMTLCKCVFHRMNFNHVVFLGKTIMNQTSILSPSHNFNIIIRGSMEDFHVDSRCKITAFCYHDIVNFTIRQYRTHKLFKSSTYGEIADTFYAVEQIWTSNHIREDDNHIANFYYQRKRAETRSKKGISAFPYYLLEAIIGYGEKPFKAFISIIFLILLFSFIYMFTGFTPNSSTCSINYFRNCIFDINRQTIFDWLQSLYFSFFTLITVGQGSAAPTSGITQIAMSVELLCGSIIMTLFTATLFRKYTK
;
A
#
# COMPACT_ATOMS: atom_id res chain seq x y z
N MET A 1 -53.83 -22.79 26.17
CA MET A 1 -52.37 -22.55 26.13
C MET A 1 -52.02 -21.59 27.28
N SER A 2 -51.23 -22.00 28.28
CA SER A 2 -51.10 -21.23 29.55
C SER A 2 -50.32 -19.92 29.37
N LYS A 3 -50.72 -18.84 30.08
CA LYS A 3 -50.02 -17.53 30.12
C LYS A 3 -48.50 -17.67 30.26
N ARG A 4 -48.04 -18.67 31.02
CA ARG A 4 -46.62 -18.98 31.24
C ARG A 4 -45.89 -19.45 29.98
N LYS A 5 -46.53 -20.23 29.10
CA LYS A 5 -45.96 -20.61 27.79
C LYS A 5 -45.85 -19.40 26.86
N TYR A 6 -46.82 -18.48 26.89
CA TYR A 6 -46.78 -17.24 26.09
C TYR A 6 -45.67 -16.29 26.56
N ILE A 7 -45.54 -16.06 27.87
CA ILE A 7 -44.47 -15.24 28.45
C ILE A 7 -43.09 -15.82 28.14
N ASN A 8 -42.91 -17.14 28.26
CA ASN A 8 -41.65 -17.79 27.92
C ASN A 8 -41.31 -17.70 26.43
N ALA A 9 -42.31 -17.79 25.53
CA ALA A 9 -42.10 -17.59 24.10
C ALA A 9 -41.70 -16.13 23.80
N LEU A 10 -42.36 -15.17 24.42
CA LEU A 10 -42.09 -13.74 24.25
C LEU A 10 -40.70 -13.35 24.78
N ALA A 11 -40.31 -13.89 25.94
CA ALA A 11 -38.95 -13.74 26.49
C ALA A 11 -37.89 -14.38 25.59
N LYS A 12 -38.17 -15.55 24.99
CA LYS A 12 -37.26 -16.19 24.02
C LYS A 12 -37.11 -15.38 22.74
N HIS A 13 -38.21 -14.82 22.21
CA HIS A 13 -38.17 -13.92 21.06
C HIS A 13 -37.40 -12.63 21.35
N PHE A 14 -37.59 -12.05 22.54
CA PHE A 14 -36.85 -10.87 22.99
C PHE A 14 -35.35 -11.15 23.19
N CYS A 15 -35.00 -12.30 23.76
CA CYS A 15 -33.60 -12.70 23.91
C CYS A 15 -32.93 -12.93 22.54
N ASN A 16 -33.62 -13.57 21.60
CA ASN A 16 -33.14 -13.72 20.23
C ASN A 16 -32.97 -12.38 19.51
N SER A 17 -33.91 -11.44 19.65
CA SER A 17 -33.79 -10.11 19.03
C SER A 17 -32.63 -9.31 19.64
N LEU A 18 -32.41 -9.41 20.95
CA LEU A 18 -31.25 -8.80 21.63
C LEU A 18 -29.92 -9.42 21.14
N HIS A 19 -29.89 -10.74 20.94
CA HIS A 19 -28.72 -11.43 20.40
C HIS A 19 -28.41 -10.99 18.97
N ILE A 20 -29.42 -10.85 18.11
CA ILE A 20 -29.27 -10.33 16.73
C ILE A 20 -28.78 -8.88 16.77
N ALA A 21 -29.36 -8.02 17.61
CA ALA A 21 -28.94 -6.63 17.77
C ALA A 21 -27.48 -6.51 18.24
N SER A 22 -27.05 -7.36 19.18
CA SER A 22 -25.67 -7.41 19.65
C SER A 22 -24.70 -7.82 18.53
N HIS A 23 -25.09 -8.79 17.70
CA HIS A 23 -24.30 -9.22 16.56
C HIS A 23 -24.17 -8.12 15.48
N ASP A 24 -25.27 -7.44 15.15
CA ASP A 24 -25.25 -6.30 14.23
C ASP A 24 -24.36 -5.16 14.76
N LEU A 25 -24.47 -4.83 16.06
CA LEU A 25 -23.62 -3.83 16.69
C LEU A 25 -22.12 -4.19 16.59
N LYS A 26 -21.75 -5.44 16.89
CA LYS A 26 -20.36 -5.92 16.75
C LYS A 26 -19.86 -5.77 15.32
N LYS A 27 -20.68 -6.11 14.32
CA LYS A 27 -20.34 -5.92 12.90
C LYS A 27 -20.15 -4.45 12.54
N CYS A 28 -21.06 -3.57 12.97
CA CYS A 28 -20.95 -2.13 12.74
C CYS A 28 -19.65 -1.59 13.31
N ILE A 29 -19.33 -1.89 14.57
CA ILE A 29 -18.08 -1.47 15.21
C ILE A 29 -16.87 -1.97 14.40
N TRP A 30 -16.86 -3.24 14.02
CA TRP A 30 -15.78 -3.81 13.22
C TRP A 30 -15.59 -3.11 11.87
N LEU A 31 -16.69 -2.84 11.14
CA LEU A 31 -16.65 -2.12 9.86
C LEU A 31 -16.09 -0.70 10.02
N TRP A 32 -16.55 0.03 11.05
CA TRP A 32 -16.08 1.38 11.34
C TRP A 32 -14.60 1.41 11.72
N VAL A 33 -14.12 0.45 12.52
CA VAL A 33 -12.70 0.35 12.87
C VAL A 33 -11.84 0.13 11.62
N ILE A 34 -12.26 -0.74 10.70
CA ILE A 34 -11.52 -0.98 9.46
C ILE A 34 -11.58 0.27 8.57
N TYR A 35 -12.75 0.87 8.41
CA TYR A 35 -12.93 2.10 7.64
C TYR A 35 -12.00 3.22 8.13
N ILE A 36 -12.03 3.55 9.43
CA ILE A 36 -11.20 4.60 10.02
C ILE A 36 -9.71 4.30 9.84
N LYS A 37 -9.30 3.04 10.06
CA LYS A 37 -7.91 2.62 9.87
C LYS A 37 -7.44 2.86 8.42
N HIS A 38 -8.24 2.46 7.44
CA HIS A 38 -7.82 2.50 6.03
C HIS A 38 -8.01 3.88 5.39
N ILE A 39 -9.00 4.68 5.78
CA ILE A 39 -9.17 6.04 5.23
C ILE A 39 -7.98 6.94 5.59
N ILE A 40 -7.46 6.85 6.82
CA ILE A 40 -6.28 7.59 7.27
C ILE A 40 -5.05 7.19 6.44
N ILE A 41 -4.93 5.90 6.13
CA ILE A 41 -3.81 5.38 5.35
C ILE A 41 -3.95 5.82 3.88
N GLN A 42 -5.13 5.69 3.27
CA GLN A 42 -5.37 6.02 1.86
C GLN A 42 -5.21 7.50 1.55
N LYS A 43 -5.55 8.41 2.48
CA LYS A 43 -5.29 9.85 2.33
C LYS A 43 -3.83 10.19 2.05
N LYS A 44 -2.88 9.31 2.38
CA LYS A 44 -1.45 9.51 2.08
C LYS A 44 -1.07 9.17 0.63
N TYR A 45 -1.88 8.38 -0.07
CA TYR A 45 -1.55 7.80 -1.38
C TYR A 45 -2.47 8.28 -2.51
N GLU A 46 -3.65 8.81 -2.18
CA GLU A 46 -4.56 9.36 -3.17
C GLU A 46 -4.07 10.72 -3.69
N PRO A 47 -4.12 10.95 -5.03
CA PRO A 47 -4.03 12.30 -5.54
C PRO A 47 -5.18 13.11 -4.92
N LYS A 48 -4.96 14.43 -4.74
CA LYS A 48 -5.99 15.34 -4.22
C LYS A 48 -7.31 15.17 -5.00
N GLU A 49 -7.21 14.94 -6.31
CA GLU A 49 -8.34 14.61 -7.17
C GLU A 49 -8.04 13.37 -8.04
N PRO A 50 -8.97 12.40 -8.13
CA PRO A 50 -8.85 11.27 -9.05
C PRO A 50 -8.79 11.73 -10.51
N PHE A 51 -7.93 11.10 -11.31
CA PHE A 51 -7.72 11.46 -12.72
C PHE A 51 -9.02 11.52 -13.54
N PHE A 52 -9.95 10.58 -13.35
CA PHE A 52 -11.19 10.54 -14.14
C PHE A 52 -12.13 11.73 -13.93
N LYS A 53 -11.99 12.47 -12.81
CA LYS A 53 -12.90 13.57 -12.48
C LYS A 53 -12.82 14.73 -13.47
N SER A 54 -11.68 14.94 -14.14
CA SER A 54 -11.54 15.98 -15.18
C SER A 54 -12.29 15.65 -16.48
N PHE A 55 -12.78 14.41 -16.63
CA PHE A 55 -13.44 13.90 -17.83
C PHE A 55 -14.93 13.73 -17.66
N LYS A 56 -15.36 13.27 -16.47
CA LYS A 56 -16.76 13.08 -16.15
C LYS A 56 -17.48 14.42 -16.12
N ASP A 57 -18.64 14.49 -16.75
CA ASP A 57 -19.46 15.71 -16.90
C ASP A 57 -18.74 16.89 -17.61
N ASN A 58 -17.63 16.61 -18.30
CA ASN A 58 -16.92 17.59 -19.10
C ASN A 58 -17.50 17.65 -20.51
N ASN A 59 -18.02 18.83 -20.89
CA ASN A 59 -18.64 19.09 -22.20
C ASN A 59 -17.68 18.90 -23.39
N GLN A 60 -16.36 18.86 -23.16
CA GLN A 60 -15.37 18.58 -24.19
C GLN A 60 -15.37 17.10 -24.61
N TYR A 61 -16.00 16.20 -23.85
CA TYR A 61 -16.02 14.77 -24.11
C TYR A 61 -17.45 14.30 -24.42
N THR A 62 -17.61 13.48 -25.46
CA THR A 62 -18.85 12.74 -25.68
C THR A 62 -18.94 11.60 -24.67
N GLN A 63 -19.97 11.63 -23.84
CA GLN A 63 -20.18 10.70 -22.72
C GLN A 63 -20.98 9.48 -23.19
N ILE A 64 -20.44 8.28 -22.97
CA ILE A 64 -21.10 6.99 -23.23
C ILE A 64 -21.10 6.21 -21.91
N CYS A 65 -22.18 6.35 -21.15
CA CYS A 65 -22.27 5.86 -19.78
C CYS A 65 -23.49 4.93 -19.61
N TYR A 66 -23.28 3.74 -19.04
CA TYR A 66 -24.35 2.78 -18.78
C TYR A 66 -24.52 2.47 -17.28
N ASN A 67 -23.45 2.03 -16.61
CA ASN A 67 -23.48 1.63 -15.21
C ASN A 67 -22.81 2.68 -14.32
N THR A 68 -23.58 3.71 -13.96
CA THR A 68 -23.10 4.87 -13.19
C THR A 68 -23.56 4.85 -11.73
N GLU A 69 -24.61 4.09 -11.41
CA GLU A 69 -25.19 4.04 -10.07
C GLU A 69 -24.46 3.06 -9.14
N LEU A 70 -24.10 3.55 -7.96
CA LEU A 70 -23.56 2.72 -6.89
C LEU A 70 -24.67 1.91 -6.22
N LYS A 71 -24.77 0.63 -6.57
CA LYS A 71 -25.63 -0.34 -5.89
C LYS A 71 -24.82 -1.10 -4.86
N LEU A 72 -25.22 -1.02 -3.59
CA LEU A 72 -24.63 -1.82 -2.51
C LEU A 72 -25.13 -3.25 -2.64
N THR A 73 -24.37 -4.09 -3.34
CA THR A 73 -24.69 -5.52 -3.58
C THR A 73 -24.00 -6.47 -2.60
N ASP A 74 -23.21 -5.97 -1.65
CA ASP A 74 -22.48 -6.85 -0.73
C ASP A 74 -23.48 -7.58 0.20
N ASN A 75 -23.49 -8.91 0.15
CA ASN A 75 -24.26 -9.79 1.06
C ASN A 75 -24.12 -9.40 2.53
N SER A 76 -23.02 -8.74 2.92
CA SER A 76 -22.83 -8.23 4.27
C SER A 76 -23.82 -7.12 4.69
N TYR A 77 -24.35 -6.33 3.76
CA TYR A 77 -25.42 -5.37 4.02
C TYR A 77 -26.75 -6.08 4.31
N ASP A 78 -27.04 -7.16 3.59
CA ASP A 78 -28.22 -8.01 3.82
C ASP A 78 -28.11 -8.83 5.12
N LEU A 79 -26.88 -9.13 5.55
CA LEU A 79 -26.60 -9.80 6.82
C LEU A 79 -26.73 -8.87 8.05
N ILE A 80 -27.12 -7.61 7.87
CA ILE A 80 -27.49 -6.68 8.95
C ILE A 80 -29.02 -6.63 9.00
N PHE A 81 -29.58 -7.05 10.13
CA PHE A 81 -31.03 -7.22 10.25
C PHE A 81 -31.74 -5.89 10.48
N PHE A 82 -31.21 -5.05 11.37
CA PHE A 82 -31.89 -3.81 11.75
C PHE A 82 -31.57 -2.62 10.84
N GLU A 83 -32.60 -1.84 10.48
CA GLU A 83 -32.48 -0.65 9.62
C GLU A 83 -31.52 0.42 10.17
N TRP A 84 -31.51 0.63 11.49
CA TRP A 84 -30.57 1.59 12.11
C TRP A 84 -29.11 1.17 11.88
N ALA A 85 -28.82 -0.13 11.96
CA ALA A 85 -27.49 -0.69 11.75
C ALA A 85 -27.08 -0.64 10.26
N LYS A 86 -28.04 -0.85 9.34
CA LYS A 86 -27.83 -0.62 7.90
C LYS A 86 -27.47 0.84 7.61
N LYS A 87 -28.20 1.80 8.19
CA LYS A 87 -27.92 3.24 8.03
C LYS A 87 -26.51 3.61 8.50
N ILE A 88 -26.07 3.10 9.66
CA ILE A 88 -24.75 3.38 10.23
C ILE A 88 -23.62 2.70 9.43
N SER A 89 -23.85 1.50 8.90
CA SER A 89 -22.85 0.74 8.14
C SER A 89 -22.72 1.17 6.67
N ARG A 90 -23.65 1.97 6.15
CA ARG A 90 -23.66 2.43 4.76
C ARG A 90 -22.38 3.16 4.35
N GLN A 91 -21.92 4.13 5.14
CA GLN A 91 -20.72 4.91 4.84
C GLN A 91 -19.44 4.05 4.77
N PRO A 92 -19.13 3.20 5.75
CA PRO A 92 -17.96 2.33 5.65
C PRO A 92 -18.08 1.35 4.48
N LEU A 93 -19.28 0.84 4.17
CA LEU A 93 -19.50 -0.03 3.00
C LEU A 93 -19.26 0.68 1.66
N LEU A 94 -19.72 1.91 1.50
CA LEU A 94 -19.45 2.73 0.31
C LEU A 94 -17.96 3.03 0.10
N PHE A 95 -17.16 3.01 1.17
CA PHE A 95 -15.70 3.12 1.03
C PHE A 95 -15.07 1.85 0.43
N PHE A 96 -15.61 0.68 0.76
CA PHE A 96 -15.21 -0.59 0.18
C PHE A 96 -15.70 -0.75 -1.27
N GLN A 97 -16.87 -0.21 -1.60
CA GLN A 97 -17.46 -0.19 -2.94
C GLN A 97 -17.51 1.24 -3.47
N ARG A 98 -16.34 1.76 -3.92
CA ARG A 98 -16.22 3.15 -4.38
C ARG A 98 -16.70 3.37 -5.81
N PHE A 99 -16.73 2.31 -6.62
CA PHE A 99 -17.21 2.34 -8.00
C PHE A 99 -18.41 1.42 -8.16
N PRO A 100 -19.31 1.69 -9.13
CA PRO A 100 -20.41 0.79 -9.45
C PRO A 100 -19.94 -0.63 -9.71
N ASP A 101 -20.73 -1.60 -9.25
CA ASP A 101 -20.41 -3.02 -9.42
C ASP A 101 -20.40 -3.37 -10.91
N LYS A 102 -19.27 -3.90 -11.37
CA LYS A 102 -19.01 -4.14 -12.79
C LYS A 102 -19.78 -5.32 -13.35
N GLU A 103 -20.45 -6.12 -12.52
CA GLU A 103 -21.37 -7.18 -12.98
C GLU A 103 -22.52 -6.63 -13.84
N TYR A 104 -22.94 -5.38 -13.59
CA TYR A 104 -24.02 -4.71 -14.34
C TYR A 104 -23.52 -3.84 -15.50
N ASN A 105 -22.23 -3.94 -15.86
CA ASN A 105 -21.70 -3.21 -16.99
C ASN A 105 -22.36 -3.65 -18.30
N TYR A 106 -22.57 -2.70 -19.22
CA TYR A 106 -23.09 -3.00 -20.55
C TYR A 106 -22.10 -3.88 -21.32
N ASN A 107 -22.56 -5.04 -21.79
CA ASN A 107 -21.73 -5.95 -22.57
C ASN A 107 -21.70 -5.51 -24.04
N PHE A 108 -20.62 -4.85 -24.43
CA PHE A 108 -20.44 -4.29 -25.78
C PHE A 108 -20.50 -5.37 -26.87
N SER A 109 -19.92 -6.53 -26.61
CA SER A 109 -19.80 -7.62 -27.58
C SER A 109 -21.04 -8.53 -27.64
N GLY A 110 -21.92 -8.48 -26.63
CA GLY A 110 -22.97 -9.47 -26.41
C GLY A 110 -22.47 -10.88 -26.06
N GLN A 111 -21.16 -11.11 -25.96
CA GLN A 111 -20.58 -12.42 -25.65
C GLN A 111 -20.38 -12.56 -24.14
N GLU A 112 -20.91 -13.62 -23.51
CA GLU A 112 -20.81 -13.82 -22.05
C GLU A 112 -19.55 -14.61 -21.63
N ALA A 113 -18.97 -15.41 -22.53
CA ALA A 113 -17.94 -16.37 -22.15
C ALA A 113 -16.54 -15.76 -21.97
N PHE A 114 -15.88 -16.10 -20.85
CA PHE A 114 -14.48 -15.76 -20.56
C PHE A 114 -13.50 -16.39 -21.55
N LEU A 115 -13.89 -17.42 -22.31
CA LEU A 115 -13.15 -18.05 -23.41
C LEU A 115 -14.16 -18.40 -24.51
N SER A 116 -14.58 -17.40 -25.30
CA SER A 116 -15.46 -17.68 -26.43
C SER A 116 -14.64 -18.31 -27.56
N LYS A 117 -15.16 -19.40 -28.16
CA LYS A 117 -14.67 -19.94 -29.44
C LYS A 117 -15.06 -19.05 -30.63
N LEU A 118 -15.80 -17.98 -30.37
CA LEU A 118 -16.29 -17.04 -31.36
C LEU A 118 -15.14 -16.13 -31.83
N PRO A 119 -15.17 -15.69 -33.10
CA PRO A 119 -14.19 -14.75 -33.60
C PRO A 119 -14.24 -13.44 -32.79
N LYS A 120 -13.07 -12.83 -32.60
CA LYS A 120 -12.96 -11.56 -31.89
C LYS A 120 -13.61 -10.44 -32.71
N LEU A 121 -14.38 -9.59 -32.04
CA LEU A 121 -14.95 -8.40 -32.67
C LEU A 121 -13.83 -7.36 -32.85
N LYS A 122 -13.68 -6.84 -34.07
CA LYS A 122 -12.62 -5.89 -34.39
C LYS A 122 -13.14 -4.45 -34.34
N VAL A 123 -12.46 -3.61 -33.58
CA VAL A 123 -12.67 -2.17 -33.48
C VAL A 123 -11.48 -1.47 -34.16
N THR A 124 -11.76 -0.71 -35.21
CA THR A 124 -10.74 -0.03 -36.02
C THR A 124 -10.66 1.47 -35.75
N SER A 125 -11.69 2.05 -35.14
CA SER A 125 -11.74 3.48 -34.86
C SER A 125 -12.59 3.78 -33.64
N ILE A 126 -12.17 4.77 -32.86
CA ILE A 126 -12.94 5.35 -31.77
C ILE A 126 -13.04 6.84 -32.03
N LYS A 127 -14.22 7.43 -31.84
CA LYS A 127 -14.41 8.87 -31.98
C LYS A 127 -13.48 9.62 -31.00
N PRO A 128 -12.74 10.65 -31.44
CA PRO A 128 -11.92 11.46 -30.54
C PRO A 128 -12.76 12.13 -29.45
N SER A 129 -12.14 12.44 -28.31
CA SER A 129 -12.80 13.11 -27.18
C SER A 129 -14.01 12.32 -26.67
N THR A 130 -13.83 11.03 -26.38
CA THR A 130 -14.89 10.13 -25.90
C THR A 130 -14.58 9.63 -24.49
N PHE A 131 -15.58 9.67 -23.62
CA PHE A 131 -15.55 9.09 -22.28
C PHE A 131 -16.49 7.89 -22.21
N PHE A 132 -15.97 6.72 -21.87
CA PHE A 132 -16.73 5.49 -21.69
C PHE A 132 -16.85 5.16 -20.20
N GLU A 133 -18.07 4.88 -19.72
CA GLU A 133 -18.31 4.46 -18.33
C GLU A 133 -19.18 3.21 -18.24
N GLY A 134 -18.69 2.21 -17.50
CA GLY A 134 -19.48 1.03 -17.14
C GLY A 134 -19.75 0.07 -18.31
N ILE A 135 -18.71 -0.20 -19.11
CA ILE A 135 -18.77 -1.07 -20.29
C ILE A 135 -17.83 -2.26 -20.12
N THR A 136 -18.28 -3.44 -20.55
CA THR A 136 -17.49 -4.66 -20.62
C THR A 136 -17.23 -5.03 -22.08
N PHE A 137 -15.95 -5.11 -22.42
CA PHE A 137 -15.43 -5.56 -23.71
C PHE A 137 -14.95 -7.00 -23.55
N ASN A 138 -15.67 -7.95 -24.14
CA ASN A 138 -15.27 -9.36 -24.16
C ASN A 138 -14.82 -9.73 -25.56
N ASN A 139 -13.64 -10.34 -25.67
CA ASN A 139 -13.12 -10.90 -26.91
C ASN A 139 -13.07 -9.86 -28.05
N VAL A 140 -12.48 -8.69 -27.78
CA VAL A 140 -12.40 -7.56 -28.72
C VAL A 140 -10.95 -7.32 -29.16
N ILE A 141 -10.73 -7.04 -30.44
CA ILE A 141 -9.45 -6.56 -30.96
C ILE A 141 -9.58 -5.07 -31.25
N PHE A 142 -8.78 -4.26 -30.58
CA PHE A 142 -8.54 -2.85 -30.89
C PHE A 142 -7.31 -2.78 -31.79
N GLU A 143 -7.48 -2.47 -33.07
CA GLU A 143 -6.40 -2.52 -34.05
C GLU A 143 -6.20 -1.19 -34.75
N SER A 144 -4.95 -0.72 -34.73
CA SER A 144 -4.50 0.50 -35.42
C SER A 144 -5.30 1.75 -35.04
N ILE A 145 -5.67 1.86 -33.76
CA ILE A 145 -6.45 2.97 -33.22
C ILE A 145 -5.52 4.09 -32.76
N CYS A 146 -5.85 5.33 -33.13
CA CYS A 146 -5.27 6.52 -32.53
C CYS A 146 -6.07 6.98 -31.32
N LEU A 147 -5.47 6.97 -30.13
CA LEU A 147 -6.06 7.51 -28.91
C LEU A 147 -5.87 9.03 -28.88
N GLU A 148 -6.98 9.75 -29.10
CA GLU A 148 -7.05 11.20 -29.03
C GLU A 148 -8.15 11.62 -28.04
N LYS A 149 -7.73 11.94 -26.81
CA LYS A 149 -8.63 12.32 -25.70
C LYS A 149 -9.67 11.24 -25.40
N ILE A 150 -9.24 9.99 -25.24
CA ILE A 150 -10.14 8.87 -24.92
C ILE A 150 -9.93 8.43 -23.48
N CYS A 151 -11.02 8.31 -22.73
CA CYS A 151 -10.98 7.88 -21.34
C CYS A 151 -11.96 6.72 -21.11
N PHE A 152 -11.47 5.67 -20.47
CA PHE A 152 -12.28 4.54 -20.02
C PHE A 152 -12.39 4.57 -18.50
N HIS A 153 -13.61 4.56 -17.98
CA HIS A 153 -13.91 4.55 -16.56
C HIS A 153 -14.78 3.36 -16.18
N ASN A 154 -14.40 2.67 -15.10
CA ASN A 154 -15.16 1.52 -14.58
C ASN A 154 -15.42 0.40 -15.63
N CYS A 155 -14.51 0.25 -16.61
CA CYS A 155 -14.65 -0.73 -17.68
C CYS A 155 -13.99 -2.08 -17.34
N ILE A 156 -14.40 -3.13 -18.06
CA ILE A 156 -13.74 -4.44 -18.06
C ILE A 156 -13.28 -4.77 -19.47
N PHE A 157 -12.05 -5.26 -19.60
CA PHE A 157 -11.52 -5.87 -20.81
C PHE A 157 -11.18 -7.33 -20.53
N ARG A 158 -11.83 -8.26 -21.22
CA ARG A 158 -11.57 -9.71 -21.11
C ARG A 158 -11.15 -10.25 -22.48
N ASN A 159 -10.03 -10.96 -22.54
CA ASN A 159 -9.49 -11.52 -23.79
C ASN A 159 -9.31 -10.49 -24.91
N CYS A 160 -8.98 -9.25 -24.55
CA CYS A 160 -8.86 -8.17 -25.52
C CYS A 160 -7.43 -8.02 -26.04
N ASP A 161 -7.29 -7.79 -27.34
CA ASP A 161 -6.00 -7.47 -27.94
C ASP A 161 -5.98 -5.99 -28.34
N PHE A 162 -4.93 -5.29 -27.97
CA PHE A 162 -4.65 -3.91 -28.32
C PHE A 162 -3.42 -3.93 -29.23
N SER A 163 -3.60 -3.74 -30.53
CA SER A 163 -2.54 -3.89 -31.52
C SER A 163 -2.30 -2.57 -32.27
N ASN A 164 -1.03 -2.17 -32.37
CA ASN A 164 -0.61 -0.94 -33.06
C ASN A 164 -1.36 0.32 -32.58
N ILE A 165 -1.62 0.43 -31.27
CA ILE A 165 -2.27 1.61 -30.70
C ILE A 165 -1.27 2.74 -30.57
N ILE A 166 -1.64 3.91 -31.06
CA ILE A 166 -0.83 5.12 -30.99
C ILE A 166 -1.63 6.17 -30.23
N SER A 167 -0.99 6.91 -29.33
CA SER A 167 -1.59 8.11 -28.75
C SER A 167 -1.00 9.37 -29.34
N CYS A 168 -1.83 10.40 -29.54
CA CYS A 168 -1.35 11.71 -29.98
C CYS A 168 -0.38 12.31 -28.94
N LYS A 169 0.81 12.70 -29.39
CA LYS A 169 1.79 13.40 -28.55
C LYS A 169 1.20 14.74 -28.11
N THR A 170 1.06 14.94 -26.81
CA THR A 170 0.70 16.26 -26.28
C THR A 170 1.97 17.11 -26.14
N PRO A 171 2.06 18.28 -26.79
CA PRO A 171 3.14 19.24 -26.55
C PRO A 171 2.89 19.92 -25.20
N SER A 172 3.23 19.26 -24.10
CA SER A 172 3.19 19.86 -22.76
C SER A 172 4.59 20.35 -22.37
N LEU A 173 4.70 21.67 -22.19
CA LEU A 173 5.83 22.40 -21.60
C LEU A 173 5.79 22.42 -20.06
N PHE A 174 4.74 21.86 -19.46
CA PHE A 174 4.48 21.93 -18.02
C PHE A 174 5.10 20.77 -17.24
N ILE A 175 5.53 21.08 -16.01
CA ILE A 175 6.15 20.15 -15.06
C ILE A 175 5.13 19.16 -14.46
N VAL A 176 3.84 19.49 -14.51
CA VAL A 176 2.74 18.63 -14.03
C VAL A 176 2.05 17.98 -15.24
N PRO A 177 1.91 16.65 -15.29
CA PRO A 177 1.22 15.98 -16.38
C PRO A 177 -0.28 16.30 -16.36
N ASP A 178 -0.74 17.02 -17.38
CA ASP A 178 -2.16 17.18 -17.70
C ASP A 178 -2.60 15.95 -18.52
N PHE A 179 -3.14 14.96 -17.82
CA PHE A 179 -3.62 13.74 -18.45
C PHE A 179 -4.94 14.00 -19.16
N LYS A 180 -4.97 13.73 -20.47
CA LYS A 180 -6.17 13.88 -21.32
C LYS A 180 -6.74 12.55 -21.81
N GLN A 181 -6.16 11.43 -21.40
CA GLN A 181 -6.62 10.11 -21.81
C GLN A 181 -6.06 9.01 -20.93
N GLY A 182 -6.79 7.90 -20.83
CA GLY A 182 -6.35 6.76 -20.06
C GLY A 182 -7.48 5.88 -19.53
N PHE A 183 -7.12 5.11 -18.51
CA PHE A 183 -7.95 4.07 -17.93
C PHE A 183 -8.07 4.30 -16.42
N SER A 184 -9.29 4.41 -15.92
CA SER A 184 -9.58 4.58 -14.50
C SER A 184 -10.57 3.54 -14.03
N ALA A 185 -10.37 2.94 -12.85
CA ALA A 185 -11.28 1.89 -12.36
C ALA A 185 -11.43 0.73 -13.36
N CYS A 186 -10.45 0.48 -14.23
CA CYS A 186 -10.54 -0.52 -15.30
C CYS A 186 -9.85 -1.83 -14.92
N ASP A 187 -10.46 -2.96 -15.27
CA ASP A 187 -9.85 -4.28 -15.10
C ASP A 187 -9.57 -4.93 -16.45
N PHE A 188 -8.36 -5.50 -16.58
CA PHE A 188 -7.89 -6.21 -17.74
C PHE A 188 -7.64 -7.66 -17.33
N TYR A 189 -8.29 -8.60 -18.00
CA TYR A 189 -8.13 -10.02 -17.81
C TYR A 189 -7.69 -10.65 -19.12
N ASN A 190 -6.53 -11.29 -19.12
CA ASN A 190 -5.98 -11.96 -20.30
C ASN A 190 -5.93 -11.02 -21.53
N CYS A 191 -5.34 -9.84 -21.35
CA CYS A 191 -5.25 -8.82 -22.39
C CYS A 191 -3.84 -8.75 -22.98
N HIS A 192 -3.73 -8.43 -24.27
CA HIS A 192 -2.44 -8.35 -24.95
C HIS A 192 -2.28 -7.00 -25.64
N PHE A 193 -1.32 -6.20 -25.19
CA PHE A 193 -0.90 -4.96 -25.85
C PHE A 193 0.32 -5.26 -26.71
N LYS A 194 0.20 -5.12 -28.03
CA LYS A 194 1.22 -5.48 -29.00
C LYS A 194 1.59 -4.29 -29.88
N LYS A 195 2.88 -3.94 -29.91
CA LYS A 195 3.43 -2.87 -30.75
C LYS A 195 2.74 -1.51 -30.54
N CYS A 196 2.35 -1.20 -29.31
CA CYS A 196 1.66 0.06 -29.00
C CYS A 196 2.67 1.14 -28.57
N ASN A 197 2.41 2.37 -29.01
CA ASN A 197 3.13 3.58 -28.64
C ASN A 197 2.21 4.51 -27.86
N LEU A 198 2.35 4.48 -26.53
CA LEU A 198 1.53 5.21 -25.59
C LEU A 198 2.34 6.39 -25.01
N ASP A 199 1.77 7.58 -25.09
CA ASP A 199 2.30 8.86 -24.66
C ASP A 199 1.23 9.56 -23.81
N ASN A 200 1.63 10.00 -22.62
CA ASN A 200 0.77 10.71 -21.67
C ASN A 200 -0.54 9.97 -21.32
N ILE A 201 -0.44 8.65 -21.10
CA ILE A 201 -1.57 7.79 -20.71
C ILE A 201 -1.48 7.43 -19.22
N PHE A 202 -2.60 7.55 -18.51
CA PHE A 202 -2.71 7.04 -17.14
C PHE A 202 -3.47 5.71 -17.08
N PHE A 203 -3.07 4.86 -16.14
CA PHE A 203 -3.79 3.71 -15.64
C PHE A 203 -3.96 3.93 -14.15
N SER A 204 -5.19 4.07 -13.67
CA SER A 204 -5.46 4.44 -12.28
C SER A 204 -6.48 3.52 -11.63
N ILE A 205 -6.14 3.01 -10.45
CA ILE A 205 -7.05 2.26 -9.57
C ILE A 205 -7.71 1.10 -10.34
N GLY A 206 -6.99 0.03 -10.64
CA GLY A 206 -7.51 -1.05 -11.48
C GLY A 206 -6.63 -2.30 -11.43
N SER A 207 -6.98 -3.33 -12.20
CA SER A 207 -6.22 -4.57 -12.25
C SER A 207 -5.73 -4.91 -13.66
N LEU A 208 -4.47 -5.31 -13.74
CA LEU A 208 -3.86 -5.98 -14.89
C LEU A 208 -3.62 -7.44 -14.49
N SER A 209 -4.49 -8.33 -14.92
CA SER A 209 -4.44 -9.76 -14.62
C SER A 209 -4.14 -10.58 -15.87
N HIS A 210 -3.02 -11.28 -15.88
CA HIS A 210 -2.51 -12.00 -17.06
C HIS A 210 -2.41 -11.09 -18.30
N THR A 211 -1.92 -9.87 -18.10
CA THR A 211 -1.75 -8.89 -19.18
C THR A 211 -0.35 -8.98 -19.76
N ILE A 212 -0.26 -9.02 -21.09
CA ILE A 212 1.00 -9.06 -21.82
C ILE A 212 1.23 -7.71 -22.51
N PHE A 213 2.42 -7.16 -22.33
CA PHE A 213 2.94 -5.98 -23.02
C PHE A 213 4.07 -6.43 -23.94
N ASP A 214 3.79 -6.59 -25.22
CA ASP A 214 4.73 -7.01 -26.27
C ASP A 214 5.17 -5.82 -27.11
N SER A 215 6.47 -5.53 -27.10
CA SER A 215 7.11 -4.53 -27.95
C SER A 215 6.52 -3.13 -27.76
N MET A 216 6.60 -2.59 -26.54
CA MET A 216 5.89 -1.37 -26.13
C MET A 216 6.78 -0.12 -26.11
N THR A 217 6.21 1.04 -26.44
CA THR A 217 6.80 2.34 -26.12
C THR A 217 5.87 3.10 -25.17
N LEU A 218 6.37 3.42 -23.97
CA LEU A 218 5.63 4.10 -22.91
C LEU A 218 6.35 5.42 -22.56
N CYS A 219 5.79 6.54 -23.03
CA CYS A 219 6.27 7.88 -22.77
C CYS A 219 5.32 8.60 -21.81
N LYS A 220 5.83 9.22 -20.74
CA LYS A 220 5.03 10.00 -19.77
C LYS A 220 3.81 9.24 -19.23
N CYS A 221 3.87 7.90 -19.20
CA CYS A 221 2.75 7.07 -18.76
C CYS A 221 2.77 6.92 -17.24
N VAL A 222 1.59 6.80 -16.62
CA VAL A 222 1.51 6.61 -15.16
C VAL A 222 0.60 5.43 -14.84
N PHE A 223 1.12 4.50 -14.04
CA PHE A 223 0.36 3.42 -13.42
C PHE A 223 0.19 3.76 -11.94
N HIS A 224 -0.94 4.34 -11.56
CA HIS A 224 -1.25 4.75 -10.19
C HIS A 224 -2.19 3.76 -9.51
N ARG A 225 -1.76 3.14 -8.40
CA ARG A 225 -2.56 2.18 -7.62
C ARG A 225 -3.13 1.05 -8.47
N MET A 226 -2.30 0.58 -9.41
CA MET A 226 -2.62 -0.58 -10.22
C MET A 226 -2.22 -1.86 -9.50
N ASN A 227 -3.06 -2.87 -9.64
CA ASN A 227 -2.78 -4.25 -9.26
C ASN A 227 -2.16 -4.98 -10.45
N PHE A 228 -0.92 -5.45 -10.29
CA PHE A 228 -0.20 -6.20 -11.31
C PHE A 228 -0.18 -7.67 -10.91
N ASN A 229 -1.04 -8.48 -11.54
CA ASN A 229 -1.18 -9.90 -11.28
C ASN A 229 -0.76 -10.69 -12.51
N HIS A 230 0.45 -11.25 -12.51
CA HIS A 230 1.05 -11.91 -13.67
C HIS A 230 1.07 -11.01 -14.92
N VAL A 231 1.68 -9.82 -14.80
CA VAL A 231 1.91 -8.94 -15.94
C VAL A 231 3.23 -9.31 -16.59
N VAL A 232 3.25 -9.51 -17.90
CA VAL A 232 4.47 -9.90 -18.62
C VAL A 232 4.87 -8.81 -19.60
N PHE A 233 6.11 -8.35 -19.53
CA PHE A 233 6.71 -7.56 -20.61
C PHE A 233 7.57 -8.47 -21.49
N LEU A 234 7.34 -8.39 -22.79
CA LEU A 234 7.99 -9.18 -23.84
C LEU A 234 8.54 -8.25 -24.93
N GLY A 235 9.67 -8.64 -25.50
CA GLY A 235 10.29 -7.90 -26.60
C GLY A 235 10.73 -6.48 -26.21
N LYS A 236 11.06 -5.69 -27.22
CA LYS A 236 11.65 -4.36 -27.04
C LYS A 236 10.69 -3.40 -26.34
N THR A 237 11.00 -3.00 -25.12
CA THR A 237 10.19 -2.09 -24.30
C THR A 237 10.96 -0.83 -23.96
N ILE A 238 10.42 0.33 -24.33
CA ILE A 238 11.01 1.64 -24.04
C ILE A 238 10.12 2.36 -23.03
N MET A 239 10.67 2.76 -21.88
CA MET A 239 9.99 3.55 -20.86
C MET A 239 10.71 4.88 -20.67
N ASN A 240 10.05 5.98 -21.02
CA ASN A 240 10.55 7.34 -20.84
C ASN A 240 9.59 8.14 -19.97
N GLN A 241 10.06 8.68 -18.84
CA GLN A 241 9.23 9.40 -17.86
C GLN A 241 8.00 8.60 -17.39
N THR A 242 8.07 7.27 -17.45
CA THR A 242 6.96 6.41 -17.06
C THR A 242 7.06 6.09 -15.57
N SER A 243 5.94 6.19 -14.86
CA SER A 243 5.93 6.05 -13.40
C SER A 243 4.94 4.99 -12.92
N ILE A 244 5.38 4.11 -12.01
CA ILE A 244 4.52 3.19 -11.27
C ILE A 244 4.40 3.70 -9.83
N LEU A 245 3.23 4.26 -9.53
CA LEU A 245 2.96 4.98 -8.29
C LEU A 245 1.98 4.18 -7.41
N SER A 246 2.40 3.91 -6.18
CA SER A 246 1.71 3.16 -5.13
C SER A 246 1.06 1.86 -5.64
N PRO A 247 1.79 0.93 -6.29
CA PRO A 247 1.21 -0.34 -6.72
C PRO A 247 0.61 -1.07 -5.51
N SER A 248 -0.51 -1.76 -5.73
CA SER A 248 -1.35 -2.30 -4.66
C SER A 248 -1.85 -3.71 -4.97
N HIS A 249 -2.27 -4.43 -3.92
CA HIS A 249 -2.79 -5.81 -3.98
C HIS A 249 -1.75 -6.86 -4.40
N ASN A 250 -1.43 -6.96 -5.68
CA ASN A 250 -0.33 -7.76 -6.21
C ASN A 250 0.61 -6.85 -7.00
N PHE A 251 1.89 -7.21 -6.99
CA PHE A 251 2.90 -6.56 -7.80
C PHE A 251 3.84 -7.62 -8.35
N ASN A 252 3.33 -8.38 -9.32
CA ASN A 252 4.02 -9.46 -10.03
C ASN A 252 4.20 -9.06 -11.49
N ILE A 253 5.39 -8.57 -11.82
CA ILE A 253 5.80 -8.22 -13.18
C ILE A 253 6.93 -9.16 -13.58
N ILE A 254 6.73 -9.85 -14.70
CA ILE A 254 7.67 -10.79 -15.28
C ILE A 254 8.26 -10.15 -16.53
N ILE A 255 9.57 -10.00 -16.54
CA ILE A 255 10.32 -9.50 -17.69
C ILE A 255 10.87 -10.72 -18.44
N ARG A 256 10.47 -10.88 -19.71
CA ARG A 256 10.92 -11.97 -20.57
C ARG A 256 11.63 -11.40 -21.79
N GLY A 257 12.93 -11.63 -21.88
CA GLY A 257 13.77 -11.13 -22.96
C GLY A 257 15.19 -10.90 -22.47
N SER A 258 16.04 -10.36 -23.34
CA SER A 258 17.36 -9.89 -22.94
C SER A 258 17.22 -8.56 -22.19
N MET A 259 18.14 -8.23 -21.28
CA MET A 259 18.11 -6.95 -20.57
C MET A 259 18.31 -5.75 -21.53
N GLU A 260 18.92 -5.97 -22.70
CA GLU A 260 19.14 -4.96 -23.74
C GLU A 260 17.83 -4.54 -24.44
N ASP A 261 16.80 -5.39 -24.40
CA ASP A 261 15.49 -5.07 -24.96
C ASP A 261 14.71 -4.04 -24.12
N PHE A 262 15.14 -3.80 -22.88
CA PHE A 262 14.45 -2.93 -21.93
C PHE A 262 15.22 -1.62 -21.72
N HIS A 263 14.71 -0.54 -22.31
CA HIS A 263 15.28 0.79 -22.17
C HIS A 263 14.45 1.64 -21.21
N VAL A 264 15.10 2.20 -20.20
CA VAL A 264 14.47 3.04 -19.17
C VAL A 264 15.28 4.32 -19.01
N ASP A 265 14.61 5.48 -18.90
CA ASP A 265 15.27 6.76 -18.58
C ASP A 265 15.32 7.04 -17.06
N SER A 266 16.26 7.91 -16.63
CA SER A 266 16.44 8.28 -15.22
C SER A 266 15.23 9.00 -14.60
N ARG A 267 14.29 9.46 -15.42
CA ARG A 267 13.06 10.14 -14.96
C ARG A 267 11.93 9.16 -14.67
N CYS A 268 12.06 7.89 -15.05
CA CYS A 268 11.14 6.83 -14.67
C CYS A 268 11.17 6.59 -13.15
N LYS A 269 9.99 6.44 -12.55
CA LYS A 269 9.84 6.41 -11.09
C LYS A 269 8.98 5.24 -10.66
N ILE A 270 9.45 4.48 -9.69
CA ILE A 270 8.65 3.43 -9.07
C ILE A 270 8.65 3.70 -7.57
N THR A 271 7.47 3.82 -6.98
CA THR A 271 7.32 4.08 -5.53
C THR A 271 7.20 2.78 -4.73
N ALA A 272 7.18 2.90 -3.39
CA ALA A 272 6.87 1.79 -2.48
C ALA A 272 5.53 1.10 -2.76
N PHE A 273 5.50 -0.22 -2.60
CA PHE A 273 4.26 -1.01 -2.63
C PHE A 273 3.32 -0.64 -1.47
N CYS A 274 2.03 -0.49 -1.77
CA CYS A 274 1.00 -0.15 -0.80
C CYS A 274 0.39 -1.40 -0.13
N TYR A 275 0.96 -1.78 1.01
CA TYR A 275 0.54 -2.96 1.79
C TYR A 275 -0.87 -2.88 2.40
N HIS A 276 -1.53 -1.73 2.36
CA HIS A 276 -2.78 -1.46 3.07
C HIS A 276 -3.87 -0.90 2.16
N ASP A 277 -3.62 -0.89 0.85
CA ASP A 277 -4.67 -0.52 -0.09
C ASP A 277 -5.76 -1.60 -0.07
N ILE A 278 -7.01 -1.15 -0.04
CA ILE A 278 -8.21 -1.97 0.00
C ILE A 278 -9.32 -1.33 -0.84
N VAL A 279 -8.98 -0.43 -1.77
CA VAL A 279 -9.99 0.18 -2.64
C VAL A 279 -10.67 -0.89 -3.48
N ASN A 280 -11.99 -0.83 -3.54
CA ASN A 280 -12.84 -1.73 -4.30
C ASN A 280 -12.80 -3.20 -3.84
N PHE A 281 -12.53 -3.45 -2.56
CA PHE A 281 -12.61 -4.77 -1.95
C PHE A 281 -13.99 -5.02 -1.35
N THR A 282 -14.70 -6.05 -1.81
CA THR A 282 -15.81 -6.60 -1.02
C THR A 282 -15.28 -7.12 0.32
N ILE A 283 -16.12 -7.18 1.34
CA ILE A 283 -15.71 -7.66 2.67
C ILE A 283 -15.21 -9.10 2.62
N ARG A 284 -15.79 -9.91 1.73
CA ARG A 284 -15.33 -11.28 1.46
C ARG A 284 -13.91 -11.30 0.89
N GLN A 285 -13.65 -10.52 -0.15
CA GLN A 285 -12.31 -10.40 -0.74
C GLN A 285 -11.29 -9.90 0.28
N TYR A 286 -11.67 -8.97 1.16
CA TYR A 286 -10.79 -8.46 2.22
C TYR A 286 -10.36 -9.59 3.18
N ARG A 287 -11.30 -10.45 3.58
CA ARG A 287 -11.00 -11.61 4.44
C ARG A 287 -10.06 -12.60 3.74
N THR A 288 -10.33 -12.92 2.48
CA THR A 288 -9.47 -13.82 1.69
C THR A 288 -8.07 -13.26 1.52
N HIS A 289 -7.96 -11.98 1.14
CA HIS A 289 -6.67 -11.31 0.97
C HIS A 289 -5.86 -11.29 2.28
N LYS A 290 -6.51 -11.10 3.42
CA LYS A 290 -5.83 -11.17 4.73
C LYS A 290 -5.19 -12.54 5.00
N LEU A 291 -5.79 -13.63 4.52
CA LEU A 291 -5.28 -14.99 4.70
C LEU A 291 -4.07 -15.30 3.81
N PHE A 292 -4.11 -14.87 2.55
CA PHE A 292 -3.08 -15.18 1.53
C PHE A 292 -2.01 -14.09 1.34
N LYS A 293 -2.07 -13.04 2.15
CA LYS A 293 -1.19 -11.86 2.03
C LYS A 293 0.30 -12.17 2.00
N SER A 294 0.74 -13.15 2.79
CA SER A 294 2.15 -13.48 2.92
C SER A 294 2.73 -14.15 1.67
N SER A 295 1.93 -14.97 0.96
CA SER A 295 2.44 -15.71 -0.19
C SER A 295 2.67 -14.77 -1.37
N THR A 296 1.83 -13.73 -1.52
CA THR A 296 2.00 -12.73 -2.60
C THR A 296 3.23 -11.85 -2.39
N TYR A 297 3.70 -11.67 -1.15
CA TYR A 297 4.86 -10.82 -0.87
C TYR A 297 6.19 -11.37 -1.37
N GLY A 298 6.30 -12.68 -1.62
CA GLY A 298 7.45 -13.25 -2.33
C GLY A 298 7.56 -12.67 -3.74
N GLU A 299 6.48 -12.75 -4.52
CA GLU A 299 6.40 -12.25 -5.90
C GLU A 299 6.68 -10.74 -6.00
N ILE A 300 6.30 -9.98 -4.96
CA ILE A 300 6.58 -8.54 -4.88
C ILE A 300 8.08 -8.28 -4.71
N ALA A 301 8.77 -9.09 -3.88
CA ALA A 301 10.21 -9.01 -3.72
C ALA A 301 10.94 -9.35 -5.03
N ASP A 302 10.50 -10.39 -5.73
CA ASP A 302 11.05 -10.81 -7.02
C ASP A 302 10.88 -9.73 -8.09
N THR A 303 9.72 -9.06 -8.10
CA THR A 303 9.46 -7.95 -9.03
C THR A 303 10.38 -6.76 -8.75
N PHE A 304 10.56 -6.35 -7.49
CA PHE A 304 11.51 -5.29 -7.17
C PHE A 304 12.95 -5.65 -7.55
N TYR A 305 13.33 -6.93 -7.42
CA TYR A 305 14.63 -7.41 -7.86
C TYR A 305 14.77 -7.33 -9.39
N ALA A 306 13.78 -7.77 -10.15
CA ALA A 306 13.81 -7.73 -11.62
C ALA A 306 13.90 -6.28 -12.14
N VAL A 307 13.13 -5.36 -11.54
CA VAL A 307 13.18 -3.93 -11.84
C VAL A 307 14.55 -3.33 -11.50
N GLU A 308 15.13 -3.69 -10.36
CA GLU A 308 16.49 -3.25 -9.97
C GLU A 308 17.53 -3.65 -11.03
N GLN A 309 17.45 -4.88 -11.57
CA GLN A 309 18.35 -5.32 -12.64
C GLN A 309 18.21 -4.48 -13.91
N ILE A 310 16.99 -4.13 -14.32
CA ILE A 310 16.76 -3.25 -15.49
C ILE A 310 17.32 -1.85 -15.27
N TRP A 311 17.13 -1.27 -14.09
CA TRP A 311 17.69 0.05 -13.79
C TRP A 311 19.22 0.04 -13.85
N THR A 312 19.82 -1.02 -13.30
CA THR A 312 21.27 -1.21 -13.29
C THR A 312 21.83 -1.40 -14.71
N SER A 313 21.14 -2.17 -15.56
CA SER A 313 21.55 -2.36 -16.96
C SER A 313 21.44 -1.09 -17.80
N ASN A 314 20.52 -0.18 -17.45
CA ASN A 314 20.38 1.14 -18.07
C ASN A 314 21.30 2.21 -17.44
N HIS A 315 22.24 1.82 -16.57
CA HIS A 315 23.18 2.71 -15.89
C HIS A 315 22.51 3.83 -15.08
N ILE A 316 21.29 3.61 -14.59
CA ILE A 316 20.59 4.56 -13.72
C ILE A 316 20.99 4.27 -12.28
N ARG A 317 21.60 5.26 -11.62
CA ARG A 317 21.99 5.13 -10.21
C ARG A 317 20.78 5.30 -9.28
N GLU A 318 20.85 4.68 -8.11
CA GLU A 318 19.79 4.79 -7.09
C GLU A 318 19.59 6.24 -6.61
N ASP A 319 20.65 7.05 -6.55
CA ASP A 319 20.57 8.43 -6.06
C ASP A 319 19.86 9.39 -7.01
N ASP A 320 19.83 9.08 -8.30
CA ASP A 320 19.05 9.82 -9.30
C ASP A 320 17.54 9.58 -9.11
N ASN A 321 17.16 8.48 -8.44
CA ASN A 321 15.78 8.05 -8.28
C ASN A 321 15.28 8.29 -6.84
N HIS A 322 14.93 9.55 -6.54
CA HIS A 322 14.47 9.98 -5.21
C HIS A 322 13.22 9.25 -4.63
N ILE A 323 12.55 8.39 -5.39
CA ILE A 323 11.16 7.97 -5.09
C ILE A 323 11.00 6.52 -4.61
N ALA A 324 11.97 5.61 -4.86
CA ALA A 324 12.11 4.40 -4.05
C ALA A 324 13.50 3.76 -4.17
N ASN A 325 14.07 3.44 -3.01
CA ASN A 325 15.19 2.53 -2.90
C ASN A 325 14.70 1.08 -3.11
N PHE A 326 15.04 0.49 -4.26
CA PHE A 326 14.56 -0.84 -4.67
C PHE A 326 14.97 -1.93 -3.68
N TYR A 327 16.23 -1.90 -3.24
CA TYR A 327 16.74 -2.81 -2.23
C TYR A 327 15.91 -2.76 -0.94
N TYR A 328 15.60 -1.56 -0.44
CA TYR A 328 14.76 -1.38 0.74
C TYR A 328 13.36 -1.98 0.54
N GLN A 329 12.71 -1.73 -0.61
CA GLN A 329 11.36 -2.25 -0.86
C GLN A 329 11.35 -3.77 -1.00
N ARG A 330 12.36 -4.34 -1.66
CA ARG A 330 12.55 -5.79 -1.77
C ARG A 330 12.69 -6.43 -0.39
N LYS A 331 13.62 -5.96 0.44
CA LYS A 331 13.81 -6.48 1.82
C LYS A 331 12.55 -6.34 2.66
N ARG A 332 11.84 -5.23 2.50
CA ARG A 332 10.56 -4.99 3.17
C ARG A 332 9.48 -6.01 2.77
N ALA A 333 9.44 -6.43 1.51
CA ALA A 333 8.54 -7.46 1.01
C ALA A 333 8.96 -8.86 1.50
N GLU A 334 10.25 -9.20 1.43
CA GLU A 334 10.82 -10.46 1.96
C GLU A 334 10.51 -10.65 3.47
N THR A 335 10.61 -9.60 4.27
CA THR A 335 10.27 -9.67 5.70
C THR A 335 8.79 -9.97 5.93
N ARG A 336 7.93 -9.40 5.09
CA ARG A 336 6.48 -9.59 5.20
C ARG A 336 6.02 -10.94 4.65
N SER A 337 6.78 -11.56 3.74
CA SER A 337 6.47 -12.91 3.24
C SER A 337 6.73 -14.00 4.28
N LYS A 338 7.68 -13.77 5.19
CA LYS A 338 7.99 -14.66 6.31
C LYS A 338 6.86 -14.70 7.35
N LYS A 339 6.64 -15.87 7.93
CA LYS A 339 5.62 -16.13 8.96
C LYS A 339 6.24 -16.49 10.31
N GLY A 340 5.52 -16.16 11.38
CA GLY A 340 5.85 -16.57 12.75
C GLY A 340 7.09 -15.86 13.33
N ILE A 341 7.71 -16.50 14.33
CA ILE A 341 8.83 -15.96 15.10
C ILE A 341 10.06 -15.68 14.21
N SER A 342 10.23 -16.44 13.13
CA SER A 342 11.32 -16.25 12.16
C SER A 342 11.33 -14.87 11.49
N ALA A 343 10.18 -14.17 11.44
CA ALA A 343 10.07 -12.84 10.85
C ALA A 343 10.51 -11.73 11.82
N PHE A 344 10.49 -11.98 13.13
CA PHE A 344 10.80 -10.99 14.18
C PHE A 344 12.15 -10.27 13.98
N PRO A 345 13.29 -10.95 13.76
CA PRO A 345 14.57 -10.26 13.62
C PRO A 345 14.59 -9.32 12.40
N TYR A 346 13.86 -9.66 11.34
CA TYR A 346 13.79 -8.82 10.14
C TYR A 346 12.93 -7.57 10.36
N TYR A 347 11.82 -7.69 11.10
CA TYR A 347 11.03 -6.53 11.52
C TYR A 347 11.83 -5.62 12.45
N LEU A 348 12.63 -6.19 13.36
CA LEU A 348 13.53 -5.44 14.22
C LEU A 348 14.56 -4.66 13.38
N LEU A 349 15.18 -5.32 12.38
CA LEU A 349 16.12 -4.68 11.46
C LEU A 349 15.48 -3.56 10.63
N GLU A 350 14.22 -3.72 10.21
CA GLU A 350 13.45 -2.65 9.54
C GLU A 350 13.20 -1.45 10.45
N ALA A 351 12.93 -1.70 11.73
CA ALA A 351 12.61 -0.68 12.71
C ALA A 351 13.86 0.11 13.11
N ILE A 352 14.96 -0.59 13.43
CA ILE A 352 16.18 0.03 13.94
C ILE A 352 16.93 0.74 12.82
N ILE A 353 17.31 0.04 11.74
CA ILE A 353 18.23 0.58 10.72
C ILE A 353 17.60 0.70 9.34
N GLY A 354 16.35 0.26 9.18
CA GLY A 354 15.69 0.22 7.87
C GLY A 354 16.47 -0.62 6.85
N TYR A 355 16.93 -1.80 7.25
CA TYR A 355 17.79 -2.68 6.43
C TYR A 355 19.12 -2.05 5.96
N GLY A 356 19.54 -0.98 6.63
CA GLY A 356 20.79 -0.29 6.34
C GLY A 356 20.67 0.87 5.35
N GLU A 357 19.46 1.20 4.93
CA GLU A 357 19.21 2.26 3.94
C GLU A 357 18.65 3.56 4.56
N LYS A 358 18.28 3.54 5.85
CA LYS A 358 17.62 4.67 6.52
C LYS A 358 18.32 5.04 7.84
N PRO A 359 19.43 5.81 7.80
CA PRO A 359 20.20 6.17 9.01
C PRO A 359 19.36 6.94 10.04
N PHE A 360 18.39 7.74 9.60
CA PHE A 360 17.49 8.46 10.51
C PHE A 360 16.66 7.54 11.42
N LYS A 361 16.35 6.30 11.00
CA LYS A 361 15.69 5.33 11.87
C LYS A 361 16.60 4.86 13.02
N ALA A 362 17.89 4.72 12.75
CA ALA A 362 18.86 4.33 13.77
C ALA A 362 19.01 5.45 14.79
N PHE A 363 19.05 6.70 14.35
CA PHE A 363 19.03 7.87 15.23
C PHE A 363 17.79 7.90 16.15
N ILE A 364 16.59 7.67 15.61
CA ILE A 364 15.37 7.55 16.43
C ILE A 364 15.48 6.39 17.43
N SER A 365 16.08 5.27 17.02
CA SER A 365 16.25 4.10 17.88
C SER A 365 17.21 4.35 19.04
N ILE A 366 18.26 5.15 18.83
CA ILE A 366 19.16 5.63 19.90
C ILE A 366 18.36 6.45 20.92
N ILE A 367 17.58 7.43 20.47
CA ILE A 367 16.74 8.25 21.35
C ILE A 367 15.75 7.38 22.13
N PHE A 368 15.11 6.42 21.46
CA PHE A 368 14.19 5.50 22.11
C PHE A 368 14.89 4.65 23.18
N LEU A 369 16.10 4.16 22.90
CA LEU A 369 16.89 3.38 23.85
C LEU A 369 17.25 4.21 25.09
N ILE A 370 17.68 5.47 24.90
CA ILE A 370 17.98 6.41 25.99
C ILE A 370 16.75 6.58 26.89
N LEU A 371 15.59 6.83 26.29
CA LEU A 371 14.34 7.01 27.01
C LEU A 371 13.92 5.73 27.75
N LEU A 372 14.03 4.56 27.11
CA LEU A 372 13.73 3.27 27.72
C LEU A 372 14.60 3.03 28.97
N PHE A 373 15.92 3.18 28.84
CA PHE A 373 16.86 2.96 29.94
C PHE A 373 16.75 4.02 31.02
N SER A 374 16.38 5.26 30.68
CA SER A 374 16.03 6.30 31.66
C SER A 374 14.94 5.82 32.62
N PHE A 375 13.88 5.20 32.11
CA PHE A 375 12.86 4.63 32.98
C PHE A 375 13.38 3.43 33.78
N ILE A 376 14.17 2.54 33.17
CA ILE A 376 14.74 1.38 33.86
C ILE A 376 15.63 1.83 35.03
N TYR A 377 16.49 2.83 34.84
CA TYR A 377 17.39 3.34 35.89
C TYR A 377 16.65 4.04 37.02
N MET A 378 15.56 4.75 36.71
CA MET A 378 14.71 5.33 37.73
C MET A 378 14.19 4.25 38.71
N PHE A 379 13.80 3.06 38.21
CA PHE A 379 13.31 1.96 39.06
C PHE A 379 14.42 1.10 39.68
N THR A 380 15.41 0.68 38.90
CA THR A 380 16.51 -0.22 39.35
C THR A 380 17.49 0.50 40.28
N GLY A 381 17.69 1.78 40.00
CA GLY A 381 18.32 2.76 40.87
C GLY A 381 19.80 3.01 40.61
N PHE A 382 20.21 4.26 40.76
CA PHE A 382 21.59 4.74 40.61
C PHE A 382 21.83 5.96 41.51
N THR A 383 23.09 6.25 41.81
CA THR A 383 23.51 7.49 42.51
C THR A 383 23.99 8.50 41.48
N PRO A 384 23.34 9.67 41.32
CA PRO A 384 23.78 10.70 40.38
C PRO A 384 25.15 11.27 40.74
N ASN A 385 25.39 11.51 42.03
CA ASN A 385 26.64 11.99 42.60
C ASN A 385 26.96 11.19 43.87
N SER A 386 28.24 11.16 44.26
CA SER A 386 28.71 10.51 45.50
C SER A 386 28.09 11.10 46.78
N SER A 387 27.56 12.32 46.71
CA SER A 387 26.95 13.05 47.82
C SER A 387 25.41 13.04 47.83
N THR A 388 24.76 12.49 46.80
CA THR A 388 23.29 12.49 46.70
C THR A 388 22.70 11.13 47.02
N CYS A 389 21.50 11.12 47.60
CA CYS A 389 20.75 9.89 47.84
C CYS A 389 20.51 9.13 46.53
N SER A 390 20.58 7.80 46.60
CA SER A 390 20.27 6.95 45.45
C SER A 390 18.83 7.14 45.01
N ILE A 391 18.64 7.39 43.72
CA ILE A 391 17.32 7.32 43.09
C ILE A 391 17.00 5.82 42.97
N ASN A 392 15.95 5.33 43.63
CA ASN A 392 15.49 3.94 43.51
C ASN A 392 14.02 3.83 43.92
N TYR A 393 13.12 3.78 42.94
CA TYR A 393 11.68 3.71 43.19
C TYR A 393 11.17 2.30 43.50
N PHE A 394 11.92 1.24 43.17
CA PHE A 394 11.54 -0.13 43.53
C PHE A 394 11.67 -0.37 45.03
N ARG A 395 12.68 0.24 45.66
CA ARG A 395 12.92 0.14 47.11
C ARG A 395 12.00 1.03 47.94
N ASN A 396 11.60 2.19 47.41
CA ASN A 396 10.83 3.19 48.16
C ASN A 396 9.31 2.98 48.12
N CYS A 397 8.79 2.07 47.27
CA CYS A 397 7.38 1.64 47.16
C CYS A 397 6.29 2.73 47.04
N ILE A 398 6.64 4.01 46.94
CA ILE A 398 5.73 5.15 46.79
C ILE A 398 6.10 5.85 45.49
N PHE A 399 5.18 5.81 44.52
CA PHE A 399 5.31 6.48 43.23
C PHE A 399 4.23 7.55 43.11
N ASP A 400 4.56 8.79 43.47
CA ASP A 400 3.70 9.95 43.26
C ASP A 400 4.22 10.81 42.10
N ILE A 401 3.32 11.34 41.26
CA ILE A 401 3.72 12.21 40.14
C ILE A 401 3.93 13.63 40.68
N ASN A 402 5.15 13.90 41.17
CA ASN A 402 5.55 15.18 41.75
C ASN A 402 6.73 15.81 40.98
N ARG A 403 7.04 17.09 41.26
CA ARG A 403 8.20 17.77 40.63
C ARG A 403 9.52 17.02 40.84
N GLN A 404 9.67 16.33 41.98
CA GLN A 404 10.87 15.54 42.28
C GLN A 404 11.02 14.34 41.33
N THR A 405 9.93 13.63 41.01
CA THR A 405 10.01 12.43 40.16
C THR A 405 10.35 12.80 38.70
N ILE A 406 9.92 13.98 38.26
CA ILE A 406 10.34 14.54 36.97
C ILE A 406 11.84 14.86 36.97
N PHE A 407 12.36 15.48 38.03
CA PHE A 407 13.79 15.78 38.16
C PHE A 407 14.63 14.50 38.20
N ASP A 408 14.20 13.51 38.96
CA ASP A 408 14.86 12.20 39.05
C ASP A 408 14.85 11.46 37.70
N TRP A 409 13.76 11.57 36.93
CA TRP A 409 13.71 11.05 35.57
C TRP A 409 14.68 11.79 34.63
N LEU A 410 14.78 13.12 34.72
CA LEU A 410 15.76 13.88 33.93
C LEU A 410 17.21 13.50 34.28
N GLN A 411 17.50 13.26 35.55
CA GLN A 411 18.81 12.73 35.99
C GLN A 411 19.05 11.31 35.44
N SER A 412 18.01 10.46 35.43
CA SER A 412 18.09 9.11 34.85
C SER A 412 18.31 9.15 33.33
N LEU A 413 17.70 10.12 32.65
CA LEU A 413 17.86 10.34 31.21
C LEU A 413 19.29 10.79 30.90
N TYR A 414 19.80 11.73 31.70
CA TYR A 414 21.17 12.21 31.61
C TYR A 414 22.17 11.06 31.83
N PHE A 415 21.97 10.22 32.86
CA PHE A 415 22.79 9.04 33.12
C PHE A 415 22.77 8.02 31.96
N SER A 416 21.57 7.72 31.45
CA SER A 416 21.34 6.86 30.28
C SER A 416 22.06 7.38 29.02
N PHE A 417 21.94 8.68 28.72
CA PHE A 417 22.63 9.30 27.59
C PHE A 417 24.14 9.10 27.64
N PHE A 418 24.80 9.43 28.77
CA PHE A 418 26.25 9.31 28.92
C PHE A 418 26.75 7.86 28.95
N THR A 419 25.92 6.95 29.47
CA THR A 419 26.17 5.51 29.43
C THR A 419 26.14 5.02 27.99
N LEU A 420 25.10 5.36 27.24
CA LEU A 420 24.91 4.89 25.88
C LEU A 420 26.00 5.35 24.91
N ILE A 421 26.44 6.61 25.02
CA ILE A 421 27.54 7.15 24.19
C ILE A 421 28.93 6.74 24.69
N THR A 422 29.02 5.88 25.71
CA THR A 422 30.26 5.33 26.27
C THR A 422 31.23 6.38 26.85
N VAL A 423 30.76 7.59 27.16
CA VAL A 423 31.59 8.63 27.78
C VAL A 423 31.77 8.34 29.27
N GLY A 424 30.71 7.89 29.95
CA GLY A 424 30.72 7.64 31.39
C GLY A 424 30.87 8.93 32.20
N GLN A 425 30.02 9.13 33.21
CA GLN A 425 30.08 10.35 34.02
C GLN A 425 31.19 10.32 35.07
N GLY A 426 31.67 9.13 35.46
CA GLY A 426 32.62 8.93 36.56
C GLY A 426 32.04 9.18 37.96
N SER A 427 31.13 10.14 38.11
CA SER A 427 30.45 10.47 39.38
C SER A 427 29.18 9.64 39.63
N ALA A 428 28.49 9.25 38.56
CA ALA A 428 27.27 8.47 38.64
C ALA A 428 27.58 6.96 38.64
N ALA A 429 26.99 6.23 39.57
CA ALA A 429 27.27 4.80 39.76
C ALA A 429 25.99 3.97 39.97
N PRO A 430 25.94 2.73 39.45
CA PRO A 430 24.84 1.82 39.70
C PRO A 430 24.83 1.37 41.17
N THR A 431 23.66 1.40 41.80
CA THR A 431 23.52 1.04 43.24
C THR A 431 23.24 -0.43 43.48
N SER A 432 22.75 -1.15 42.47
CA SER A 432 22.36 -2.55 42.57
C SER A 432 22.93 -3.40 41.44
N GLY A 433 23.04 -4.72 41.65
CA GLY A 433 23.45 -5.66 40.60
C GLY A 433 22.49 -5.68 39.41
N ILE A 434 21.21 -5.39 39.62
CA ILE A 434 20.21 -5.28 38.54
C ILE A 434 20.51 -4.06 37.67
N THR A 435 20.88 -2.93 38.28
CA THR A 435 21.29 -1.73 37.55
C THR A 435 22.57 -1.97 36.76
N GLN A 436 23.53 -2.74 37.31
CA GLN A 436 24.76 -3.11 36.59
C GLN A 436 24.47 -3.97 35.35
N ILE A 437 23.55 -4.93 35.45
CA ILE A 437 23.11 -5.74 34.31
C ILE A 437 22.42 -4.85 33.26
N ALA A 438 21.50 -3.97 33.69
CA ALA A 438 20.83 -3.02 32.80
C ALA A 438 21.85 -2.15 32.05
N MET A 439 22.83 -1.59 32.78
CA MET A 439 23.94 -0.81 32.22
C MET A 439 24.76 -1.60 31.21
N SER A 440 25.08 -2.85 31.51
CA SER A 440 25.83 -3.72 30.59
C SER A 440 25.05 -4.00 29.30
N VAL A 441 23.73 -4.22 29.40
CA VAL A 441 22.86 -4.41 28.24
C VAL A 441 22.74 -3.12 27.43
N GLU A 442 22.60 -1.97 28.08
CA GLU A 442 22.54 -0.67 27.40
C GLU A 442 23.84 -0.42 26.62
N LEU A 443 25.00 -0.62 27.25
CA LEU A 443 26.31 -0.43 26.62
C LEU A 443 26.47 -1.31 25.38
N LEU A 444 26.11 -2.59 25.47
CA LEU A 444 26.17 -3.54 24.35
C LEU A 444 25.22 -3.13 23.21
N CYS A 445 23.98 -2.80 23.53
CA CYS A 445 23.00 -2.34 22.54
C CYS A 445 23.43 -1.01 21.90
N GLY A 446 23.95 -0.08 22.70
CA GLY A 446 24.46 1.20 22.28
C GLY A 446 25.62 1.07 21.30
N SER A 447 26.62 0.25 21.64
CA SER A 447 27.75 0.02 20.74
C SER A 447 27.29 -0.56 19.40
N ILE A 448 26.39 -1.55 19.40
CA ILE A 448 25.86 -2.16 18.17
C ILE A 448 25.10 -1.13 17.33
N ILE A 449 24.19 -0.36 17.93
CA ILE A 449 23.37 0.61 17.18
C ILE A 449 24.24 1.76 16.65
N MET A 450 25.22 2.24 17.42
CA MET A 450 26.15 3.28 16.98
C MET A 450 27.01 2.81 15.80
N THR A 451 27.57 1.59 15.86
CA THR A 451 28.31 1.01 14.73
C THR A 451 27.43 0.88 13.49
N LEU A 452 26.21 0.38 13.64
CA LEU A 452 25.27 0.26 12.53
C LEU A 452 24.88 1.63 11.97
N PHE A 453 24.61 2.62 12.82
CA PHE A 453 24.31 3.99 12.38
C PHE A 453 25.43 4.55 11.51
N THR A 454 26.68 4.51 11.98
CA THR A 454 27.85 4.99 11.24
C THR A 454 28.04 4.22 9.92
N ALA A 455 27.89 2.89 9.92
CA ALA A 455 28.01 2.07 8.71
C ALA A 455 26.93 2.43 7.67
N THR A 456 25.69 2.70 8.11
CA THR A 456 24.59 3.08 7.22
C THR A 456 24.73 4.50 6.69
N LEU A 457 25.25 5.43 7.50
CA LEU A 457 25.61 6.77 7.03
C LEU A 457 26.70 6.68 5.96
N PHE A 458 27.79 5.95 6.24
CA PHE A 458 28.88 5.78 5.28
C PHE A 458 28.38 5.22 3.97
N ARG A 459 27.65 4.10 4.00
CA ARG A 459 27.02 3.50 2.80
C ARG A 459 26.14 4.48 2.04
N LYS A 460 25.43 5.38 2.71
CA LYS A 460 24.54 6.34 2.05
C LYS A 460 25.28 7.50 1.38
N TYR A 461 26.46 7.86 1.86
CA TYR A 461 27.30 8.92 1.30
C TYR A 461 28.33 8.42 0.28
N THR A 462 28.69 7.14 0.30
CA THR A 462 29.67 6.56 -0.62
C THR A 462 29.08 5.78 -1.80
N LYS A 463 27.79 5.41 -1.73
CA LYS A 463 27.03 5.03 -2.93
C LYS A 463 26.93 6.24 -3.84
#